data_AF-A0A059DWL5-F1
#
_entry.id   AF-A0A059DWL5-F1
#
_cell.length_a   1.000
_cell.length_b   1.000
_cell.length_c   1.000
_cell.angle_alpha   90.00
_cell.angle_beta   90.00
_cell.angle_gamma   90.00
#
_symmetry.space_group_name_H-M   'P 1'
#
loop_
_entity.id
_entity.type
_entity.pdbx_description
1 polymer ?
#
loop_
_entity_poly.entity_id
_entity_poly.type
_entity_poly.pdbx_seq_one_letter_code
_entity_poly.pdbx_strand_id
1 'polypeptide(L)'
;MTAVCVLMFVSVALFSQDMSLGIFYVASCLFLFAWGGGLPLMMGAVAEVDITDRVTSLRPVLAFAGMGIGPALVGFSPGGQDLFQRVLLTTSFLVAIALALFCLAQVGRRFMLRHQGPDSEFVLVRRRR
;
A
#
# COMPACT_ATOMS: atom_id res chain seq x y z
N MET A 1 -9.23 1.07 3.10
CA MET A 1 -8.00 0.49 2.54
C MET A 1 -7.88 0.72 1.03
N THR A 2 -8.79 0.20 0.20
CA THR A 2 -8.74 0.38 -1.27
C THR A 2 -8.67 1.84 -1.73
N ALA A 3 -9.43 2.73 -1.09
CA ALA A 3 -9.40 4.17 -1.39
C ALA A 3 -8.00 4.78 -1.22
N VAL A 4 -7.24 4.36 -0.20
CA VAL A 4 -5.86 4.84 0.04
C VAL A 4 -4.93 4.40 -1.09
N CYS A 5 -5.05 3.14 -1.51
CA CYS A 5 -4.27 2.59 -2.63
C CYS A 5 -4.60 3.31 -3.96
N VAL A 6 -5.88 3.60 -4.20
CA VAL A 6 -6.32 4.36 -5.38
C VAL A 6 -5.80 5.80 -5.33
N LEU A 7 -5.90 6.47 -4.19
CA LEU A 7 -5.37 7.84 -4.04
C LEU A 7 -3.85 7.89 -4.23
N MET A 8 -3.10 6.92 -3.71
CA MET A 8 -1.66 6.78 -3.96
C MET A 8 -1.39 6.64 -5.47
N PHE A 9 -2.11 5.75 -6.15
CA PHE A 9 -1.93 5.55 -7.58
C PHE A 9 -2.24 6.80 -8.40
N VAL A 10 -3.37 7.45 -8.13
CA VAL A 10 -3.76 8.68 -8.81
C VAL A 10 -2.72 9.78 -8.55
N SER A 11 -2.22 9.92 -7.31
CA SER A 11 -1.19 10.92 -7.00
C SER A 11 0.07 10.72 -7.83
N VAL A 12 0.53 9.48 -8.01
CA VAL A 12 1.74 9.17 -8.78
C VAL A 12 1.50 9.33 -10.29
N ALA A 13 0.32 8.92 -10.78
CA ALA A 13 -0.06 9.04 -12.18
C ALA A 13 -0.18 10.50 -12.66
N LEU A 14 -0.35 11.46 -11.75
CA LEU A 14 -0.40 12.88 -12.07
C LEU A 14 0.99 13.50 -12.30
N PHE A 15 2.07 12.87 -11.85
CA PHE A 15 3.43 13.38 -12.10
C PHE A 15 3.85 13.09 -13.54
N SER A 16 4.30 14.13 -14.24
CA SER A 16 4.83 14.06 -15.60
C SER A 16 5.95 15.08 -15.80
N GLN A 17 6.74 14.92 -16.87
CA GLN A 17 7.83 15.85 -17.18
C GLN A 17 7.35 17.28 -17.41
N ASP A 18 6.26 17.44 -18.16
CA ASP A 18 5.71 18.74 -18.54
C ASP A 18 4.60 19.23 -17.60
N MET A 19 4.58 18.75 -16.35
CA MET A 19 3.52 19.13 -15.41
C MET A 19 3.61 20.59 -14.98
N SER A 20 2.45 21.21 -14.77
CA SER A 20 2.38 22.54 -14.17
C SER A 20 2.56 22.47 -12.64
N LEU A 21 2.93 23.60 -12.02
CA LEU A 21 3.00 23.73 -10.57
C LEU A 21 1.68 23.38 -9.87
N GLY A 22 0.54 23.70 -10.51
CA GLY A 22 -0.77 23.35 -9.99
C GLY A 22 -0.98 21.84 -9.88
N ILE A 23 -0.61 21.09 -10.93
CA ILE A 23 -0.68 19.62 -10.93
C ILE A 23 0.24 19.04 -9.87
N PHE A 24 1.45 19.58 -9.73
CA PHE A 24 2.40 19.16 -8.69
C PHE A 24 1.80 19.31 -7.28
N TYR A 25 1.16 20.45 -6.97
CA TYR A 25 0.52 20.65 -5.66
C TYR A 25 -0.65 19.70 -5.43
N VAL A 26 -1.50 19.49 -6.44
CA VAL A 26 -2.61 18.55 -6.33
C VAL A 26 -2.11 17.13 -6.08
N ALA A 27 -1.12 16.67 -6.88
CA ALA A 27 -0.51 15.35 -6.72
C ALA A 27 0.11 15.20 -5.32
N SER A 28 0.85 16.21 -4.85
CA SER A 28 1.48 16.21 -3.53
C SER A 28 0.45 16.18 -2.39
N CYS A 29 -0.64 16.93 -2.49
CA CYS A 29 -1.72 16.91 -1.49
C CYS A 29 -2.41 15.54 -1.45
N LEU A 30 -2.68 14.92 -2.60
CA LEU A 30 -3.24 13.57 -2.65
C LEU A 30 -2.30 12.55 -2.02
N PHE A 31 -1.01 12.65 -2.33
CA PHE A 31 0.03 11.79 -1.74
C PHE A 31 0.07 11.96 -0.21
N LEU A 32 0.16 13.20 0.29
CA LEU A 32 0.23 13.51 1.72
C LEU A 32 -1.04 13.10 2.46
N PHE A 33 -2.21 13.21 1.83
CA PHE A 33 -3.46 12.74 2.41
C PHE A 33 -3.48 11.22 2.53
N ALA A 34 -3.12 10.51 1.46
CA ALA A 34 -3.06 9.05 1.47
C ALA A 34 -1.97 8.52 2.41
N TRP A 35 -0.82 9.17 2.46
CA TRP A 35 0.29 8.83 3.34
C TRP A 35 -0.03 9.18 4.80
N GLY A 36 -0.35 10.44 5.10
CA GLY A 36 -0.57 10.93 6.45
C GLY A 36 -1.87 10.46 7.09
N GLY A 37 -2.95 10.33 6.33
CA GLY A 37 -4.24 9.84 6.85
C GLY A 37 -4.48 8.35 6.61
N GLY A 38 -4.07 7.85 5.45
CA GLY A 38 -4.34 6.47 5.04
C GLY A 38 -3.50 5.43 5.79
N LEU A 39 -2.21 5.69 6.05
CA LEU A 39 -1.36 4.76 6.80
C LEU A 39 -1.85 4.54 8.24
N PRO A 40 -2.12 5.59 9.04
CA PRO A 40 -2.65 5.40 10.40
C PRO A 40 -3.97 4.63 10.43
N LEU A 41 -4.88 4.92 9.50
CA LEU A 41 -6.14 4.18 9.37
C LEU A 41 -5.89 2.71 9.07
N MET A 42 -4.96 2.41 8.16
CA MET A 42 -4.57 1.04 7.91
C MET A 42 -3.91 0.38 9.13
N MET A 43 -3.10 1.12 9.89
CA MET A 43 -2.46 0.65 11.14
C MET A 43 -3.49 0.26 12.18
N GLY A 44 -4.47 1.12 12.45
CA GLY A 44 -5.57 0.81 13.37
C GLY A 44 -6.36 -0.43 12.95
N ALA A 45 -6.73 -0.52 11.67
CA ALA A 45 -7.50 -1.66 11.16
C ALA A 45 -6.76 -3.02 11.24
N VAL A 46 -5.42 -3.03 11.24
CA VAL A 46 -4.64 -4.26 11.47
C VAL A 46 -4.50 -4.55 12.96
N ALA A 47 -4.31 -3.52 13.78
CA ALA A 47 -4.23 -3.67 15.24
C ALA A 47 -5.52 -4.29 15.82
N GLU A 48 -6.69 -3.95 15.28
CA GLU A 48 -7.98 -4.53 15.71
C GLU A 48 -8.06 -6.05 15.54
N VAL A 49 -7.32 -6.62 14.58
CA VAL A 49 -7.39 -8.06 14.26
C VAL A 49 -6.12 -8.83 14.65
N ASP A 50 -5.04 -8.12 15.03
CA ASP A 50 -3.77 -8.70 15.45
C ASP A 50 -3.70 -8.86 16.97
N ILE A 51 -4.31 -9.94 17.47
CA ILE A 51 -4.37 -10.28 18.91
C ILE A 51 -2.96 -10.44 19.53
N THR A 52 -1.94 -10.70 18.71
CA THR A 52 -0.58 -11.00 19.20
C THR A 52 0.36 -9.80 19.18
N ASP A 53 -0.10 -8.65 18.66
CA ASP A 53 0.70 -7.44 18.38
C ASP A 53 1.93 -7.64 17.47
N ARG A 54 2.16 -8.86 16.96
CA ARG A 54 3.33 -9.23 16.17
C ARG A 54 3.33 -8.53 14.82
N VAL A 55 2.18 -8.44 14.17
CA VAL A 55 2.05 -7.80 12.86
C VAL A 55 2.09 -6.28 13.03
N THR A 56 1.36 -5.77 14.02
CA THR A 56 1.25 -4.34 14.32
C THR A 56 2.60 -3.72 14.66
N SER A 57 3.42 -4.41 15.46
CA SER A 57 4.77 -3.96 15.83
C SER A 57 5.78 -3.97 14.67
N LEU A 58 5.64 -4.88 13.69
CA LEU A 58 6.53 -4.97 12.54
C LEU A 58 6.25 -3.92 11.46
N ARG A 59 5.03 -3.38 11.40
CA ARG A 59 4.61 -2.47 10.32
C ARG A 59 5.42 -1.17 10.22
N PRO A 60 5.71 -0.45 11.32
CA PRO A 60 6.59 0.72 11.25
C PRO A 60 7.96 0.38 10.68
N VAL A 61 8.55 -0.74 11.10
CA VAL A 61 9.87 -1.20 10.63
C VAL A 61 9.85 -1.43 9.13
N LEU A 62 8.83 -2.13 8.62
CA LEU A 62 8.66 -2.37 7.18
C LEU A 62 8.44 -1.07 6.40
N ALA A 63 7.67 -0.12 6.95
CA ALA A 63 7.43 1.17 6.31
C ALA A 63 8.72 2.01 6.21
N PHE A 64 9.53 2.06 7.28
CA PHE A 64 10.82 2.76 7.27
C PHE A 64 11.87 2.07 6.40
N ALA A 65 11.91 0.74 6.40
CA ALA A 65 12.77 0.00 5.47
C ALA A 65 12.43 0.35 4.01
N GLY A 66 11.14 0.44 3.69
CA GLY A 66 10.65 0.88 2.38
C GLY A 66 11.11 2.29 2.01
N MET A 67 11.12 3.24 2.97
CA MET A 67 11.63 4.60 2.73
C MET A 67 13.11 4.64 2.34
N GLY A 68 13.93 3.72 2.86
CA GLY A 68 15.35 3.62 2.49
C GLY A 68 15.56 2.89 1.16
N ILE A 69 14.84 1.78 0.95
CA ILE A 69 14.99 0.94 -0.25
C ILE A 69 14.48 1.67 -1.49
N GLY A 70 13.38 2.42 -1.42
CA GLY A 70 12.78 3.11 -2.56
C GLY A 70 13.77 3.99 -3.33
N PRO A 71 14.43 4.97 -2.69
CA PRO A 71 15.45 5.80 -3.31
C PRO A 71 16.66 5.00 -3.82
N ALA A 72 17.09 3.96 -3.09
CA ALA A 72 18.19 3.11 -3.53
C ALA A 72 17.88 2.38 -4.86
N LEU A 73 16.61 2.00 -5.08
CA LEU A 73 16.18 1.36 -6.31
C LEU A 73 16.26 2.27 -7.55
N VAL A 74 16.20 3.58 -7.37
CA VAL A 74 16.35 4.56 -8.49
C VAL A 74 17.71 4.42 -9.17
N GLY A 75 18.74 4.02 -8.42
CA GLY A 75 20.09 3.79 -8.95
C GLY A 75 20.20 2.63 -9.94
N PHE A 76 19.23 1.71 -9.96
CA PHE A 76 19.17 0.60 -10.91
C PHE A 76 18.42 0.94 -12.20
N SER A 77 17.85 2.14 -12.31
CA SER A 77 17.19 2.59 -13.54
C SER A 77 18.21 2.74 -14.68
N PRO A 78 17.88 2.37 -15.93
CA PRO A 78 18.81 2.46 -17.06
C PRO A 78 19.46 3.83 -17.21
N GLY A 79 20.74 3.83 -17.64
CA GLY A 79 21.46 5.06 -17.96
C GLY A 79 20.82 5.82 -19.13
N GLY A 80 21.00 7.14 -19.16
CA GLY A 80 20.53 8.03 -20.24
C GLY A 80 19.25 8.82 -19.96
N GLN A 81 18.53 8.49 -18.88
CA GLN A 81 17.36 9.25 -18.42
C GLN A 81 17.75 10.34 -17.42
N ASP A 82 16.98 11.43 -17.35
CA ASP A 82 17.10 12.43 -16.29
C ASP A 82 16.66 11.87 -14.93
N LEU A 83 17.06 12.55 -13.84
CA LEU A 83 16.80 12.09 -12.48
C LEU A 83 15.29 11.97 -12.21
N PHE A 84 14.49 12.91 -12.70
CA PHE A 84 13.05 12.93 -12.46
C PHE A 84 12.36 11.73 -13.11
N GLN A 85 12.69 11.42 -14.37
CA GLN A 85 12.19 10.23 -15.07
C GLN A 85 12.53 8.94 -14.33
N ARG A 86 13.77 8.80 -13.86
CA ARG A 86 14.20 7.60 -13.12
C ARG A 86 13.41 7.43 -11.84
N VAL A 87 13.23 8.51 -11.08
CA VAL A 87 12.41 8.50 -9.85
C VAL A 87 10.96 8.15 -10.20
N LEU A 88 10.36 8.85 -11.16
CA LEU A 88 8.97 8.66 -11.57
C LEU A 88 8.69 7.23 -12.04
N LEU A 89 9.56 6.66 -12.87
CA LEU A 89 9.44 5.29 -13.37
C LEU A 89 9.56 4.27 -12.23
N THR A 90 10.56 4.45 -11.36
CA THR A 90 10.79 3.56 -10.21
C THR A 90 9.61 3.61 -9.25
N THR A 91 9.12 4.80 -8.91
CA THR A 91 7.95 4.99 -8.04
C THR A 91 6.69 4.38 -8.66
N SER A 92 6.43 4.65 -9.94
CA SER A 92 5.28 4.11 -10.67
C SER A 92 5.29 2.58 -10.69
N PHE A 93 6.46 1.98 -10.95
CA PHE A 93 6.66 0.54 -10.93
C PHE A 93 6.38 -0.06 -9.54
N LEU A 94 6.92 0.52 -8.48
CA LEU A 94 6.69 0.06 -7.11
C LEU A 94 5.22 0.18 -6.70
N VAL A 95 4.54 1.27 -7.08
CA VAL A 95 3.10 1.43 -6.82
C VAL A 95 2.29 0.38 -7.60
N ALA A 96 2.64 0.09 -8.85
CA ALA A 96 1.98 -0.94 -9.63
C ALA A 96 2.14 -2.33 -8.99
N ILE A 97 3.34 -2.68 -8.51
CA ILE A 97 3.59 -3.92 -7.77
C ILE A 97 2.76 -3.95 -6.48
N ALA A 98 2.77 -2.88 -5.70
CA ALA A 98 2.03 -2.81 -4.45
C ALA A 98 0.51 -2.99 -4.68
N LEU A 99 -0.04 -2.38 -5.73
CA LEU A 99 -1.43 -2.58 -6.14
C LEU A 99 -1.71 -4.02 -6.56
N ALA A 100 -0.85 -4.63 -7.37
CA ALA A 100 -1.01 -6.01 -7.80
C ALA A 100 -1.04 -6.97 -6.60
N LEU A 101 -0.10 -6.81 -5.67
CA LEU A 101 -0.04 -7.60 -4.43
C LEU A 101 -1.28 -7.36 -3.55
N PHE A 102 -1.75 -6.13 -3.43
CA PHE A 102 -2.97 -5.82 -2.69
C PHE A 102 -4.20 -6.49 -3.32
N CYS A 103 -4.36 -6.40 -4.64
CA CYS A 103 -5.44 -7.06 -5.37
C CYS A 103 -5.40 -8.58 -5.19
N LEU A 104 -4.22 -9.20 -5.33
CA LEU A 104 -4.04 -10.64 -5.10
C LEU A 104 -4.42 -11.03 -3.67
N ALA A 105 -4.01 -10.26 -2.66
CA ALA A 105 -4.38 -10.50 -1.27
C ALA A 105 -5.90 -10.39 -1.05
N GLN A 106 -6.57 -9.41 -1.66
CA GLN A 106 -8.02 -9.27 -1.58
C GLN A 106 -8.77 -10.43 -2.24
N VAL A 107 -8.31 -10.89 -3.40
CA VAL A 107 -8.88 -12.05 -4.09
C VAL A 107 -8.69 -13.31 -3.26
N GLY A 108 -7.48 -13.55 -2.73
CA GLY A 108 -7.19 -14.67 -1.84
C GLY A 108 -8.09 -14.68 -0.60
N ARG A 109 -8.26 -13.52 0.05
CA ARG A 109 -9.17 -13.38 1.20
C ARG A 109 -10.61 -13.75 0.85
N ARG A 110 -11.13 -13.26 -0.29
CA ARG A 110 -12.49 -13.59 -0.75
C ARG A 110 -12.64 -15.08 -1.06
N PHE A 111 -11.61 -15.71 -1.61
CA PHE A 111 -11.63 -17.14 -1.91
C PHE A 111 -11.65 -18.00 -0.64
N MET A 112 -10.84 -17.65 0.36
CA MET A 112 -10.83 -18.33 1.66
C MET A 112 -12.16 -18.19 2.41
N LEU A 113 -12.77 -17.00 2.41
CA LEU A 113 -14.08 -16.78 3.02
C LEU A 113 -15.21 -17.56 2.34
N ARG A 114 -15.12 -17.80 1.02
CA ARG A 114 -16.08 -18.65 0.29
C ARG A 114 -15.95 -20.14 0.60
N HIS A 115 -14.78 -20.61 1.02
CA HIS A 115 -14.52 -22.01 1.35
C HIS A 115 -14.69 -22.33 2.85
N GLN A 116 -14.84 -21.31 3.71
CA GLN A 116 -15.39 -21.50 5.06
C GLN A 116 -16.91 -21.66 4.95
N GLY A 117 -17.36 -22.88 4.64
CA GLY A 117 -18.76 -23.27 4.81
C GLY A 117 -19.22 -23.22 6.28
N PRO A 118 -20.53 -23.40 6.55
CA PRO A 118 -21.19 -23.21 7.85
C PRO A 118 -20.64 -24.04 9.03
N ASP A 119 -19.68 -24.94 8.82
CA ASP A 119 -19.09 -25.79 9.85
C ASP A 119 -18.20 -25.04 10.87
N SER A 120 -17.79 -23.81 10.55
CA SER A 120 -16.94 -23.00 11.44
C SER A 120 -17.72 -22.26 12.54
N GLU A 121 -19.04 -22.06 12.40
CA GLU A 121 -19.90 -21.56 13.49
C GLU A 121 -20.09 -22.62 14.59
N PHE A 122 -20.20 -23.90 14.23
CA PHE A 122 -20.38 -24.98 15.20
C PHE A 122 -19.16 -25.18 16.12
N VAL A 123 -17.94 -24.94 15.62
CA VAL A 123 -16.72 -25.06 16.43
C VAL A 123 -16.56 -23.86 17.39
N LEU A 124 -17.00 -22.67 16.99
CA LEU A 124 -16.97 -21.47 17.84
C LEU A 124 -18.01 -21.52 18.96
N VAL A 125 -19.20 -22.08 18.73
CA VAL A 125 -20.22 -22.28 19.77
C VAL A 125 -19.80 -23.34 20.79
N ARG A 126 -19.08 -24.40 20.36
CA ARG A 126 -18.59 -25.46 21.27
C ARG A 126 -17.42 -25.02 22.17
N ARG A 127 -16.71 -23.94 21.83
CA ARG A 127 -15.64 -23.36 22.68
C ARG A 127 -16.14 -22.32 23.68
N ARG A 128 -17.42 -21.92 23.60
CA ARG A 128 -18.06 -20.96 24.52
C ARG A 128 -19.00 -21.62 25.54
N ARG A 129 -19.12 -22.95 25.54
CA ARG A 129 -19.74 -23.75 26.62
C ARG A 129 -18.66 -24.55 27.32
#